data_AF-M0GXE0-F1
#
_entry.id   AF-M0GXE0-F1
#
_cell.length_a   1.000
_cell.length_b   1.000
_cell.length_c   1.000
_cell.angle_alpha   90.00
_cell.angle_beta   90.00
_cell.angle_gamma   90.00
#
_symmetry.space_group_name_H-M   'P 1'
#
loop_
_entity.id
_entity.type
_entity.pdbx_description
1 polymer ?
#
loop_
_entity_poly.entity_id
_entity_poly.type
_entity_poly.pdbx_seq_one_letter_code
_entity_poly.pdbx_strand_id
1 'polypeptide(L)'
;MSQTASKNSPDTFTIVNEVNDHGAATLRGDNGSTYHVTSYENSSFRDYLANHHAGDRVRMDIVRAGVRANVWRVSALYPGADE
;
A
#
# COMPACT_ATOMS: atom_id res chain seq x y z
N MET A 1 -14.55 -16.20 -2.19
CA MET A 1 -14.70 -14.93 -1.44
C MET A 1 -13.64 -13.98 -1.95
N SER A 2 -13.98 -13.25 -3.02
CA SER A 2 -13.11 -12.20 -3.56
C SER A 2 -13.41 -10.97 -2.73
N GLN A 3 -12.52 -10.61 -1.81
CA GLN A 3 -12.61 -9.33 -1.12
C GLN A 3 -12.19 -8.25 -2.12
N THR A 4 -13.08 -7.99 -3.08
CA THR A 4 -13.02 -6.80 -3.91
C THR A 4 -13.48 -5.68 -2.99
N ALA A 5 -12.55 -4.90 -2.45
CA ALA A 5 -12.88 -3.65 -1.78
C ALA A 5 -13.56 -2.74 -2.83
N SER A 6 -14.89 -2.81 -2.91
CA SER A 6 -15.66 -1.99 -3.84
C SER A 6 -15.82 -0.58 -3.25
N LYS A 7 -14.96 0.33 -3.72
CA LYS A 7 -15.29 1.62 -4.34
C LYS A 7 -16.09 2.64 -3.50
N ASN A 8 -15.40 3.63 -2.91
CA ASN A 8 -15.72 5.06 -3.18
C ASN A 8 -14.75 6.11 -2.61
N SER A 9 -13.67 5.74 -1.95
CA SER A 9 -12.58 6.67 -1.60
C SER A 9 -11.30 5.87 -1.50
N PRO A 10 -10.17 6.41 -1.94
CA PRO A 10 -8.89 5.73 -1.77
C PRO A 10 -8.63 5.50 -0.30
N ASP A 11 -8.24 4.28 0.07
CA ASP A 11 -7.92 3.96 1.44
C ASP A 11 -6.65 4.73 1.87
N THR A 12 -6.67 5.24 3.10
CA THR A 12 -5.49 5.87 3.70
C THR A 12 -4.71 4.82 4.48
N PHE A 13 -3.41 4.76 4.21
CA PHE A 13 -2.49 3.88 4.88
C PHE A 13 -1.36 4.70 5.52
N THR A 14 -0.94 4.28 6.70
CA THR A 14 0.28 4.78 7.34
C THR A 14 1.43 3.84 7.00
N ILE A 15 2.56 4.37 6.57
CA ILE A 15 3.77 3.59 6.33
C ILE A 15 4.37 3.23 7.70
N VAL A 16 4.50 1.93 7.95
CA VAL A 16 5.11 1.40 9.18
C VAL A 16 6.57 1.05 8.93
N ASN A 17 6.84 0.40 7.79
CA ASN A 17 8.20 0.15 7.31
C ASN A 17 8.29 0.65 5.87
N GLU A 18 9.33 1.44 5.63
CA GLU A 18 9.71 1.96 4.31
C GLU A 18 9.98 0.83 3.32
N VAL A 19 10.08 1.19 2.03
CA VAL A 19 10.47 0.24 0.99
C VAL A 19 11.92 -0.19 1.24
N ASN A 20 12.11 -1.47 1.56
CA ASN A 20 13.44 -2.04 1.75
C ASN A 20 14.16 -2.36 0.43
N ASP A 21 15.41 -2.84 0.52
CA ASP A 21 16.24 -3.22 -0.64
C ASP A 21 15.59 -4.28 -1.55
N HIS A 22 14.67 -5.08 -1.02
CA HIS A 22 13.91 -6.08 -1.77
C HIS A 22 12.62 -5.54 -2.40
N GLY A 23 12.34 -4.23 -2.24
CA GLY A 23 11.14 -3.59 -2.75
C GLY A 23 9.89 -3.84 -1.90
N ALA A 24 10.03 -4.37 -0.69
CA ALA A 24 8.91 -4.65 0.19
C ALA A 24 8.69 -3.51 1.20
N ALA A 25 7.43 -3.17 1.46
CA ALA A 25 7.02 -2.17 2.44
C ALA A 25 5.94 -2.74 3.37
N THR A 26 5.80 -2.15 4.56
CA THR A 26 4.73 -2.51 5.51
C THR A 26 3.85 -1.31 5.78
N LEU A 27 2.55 -1.52 5.66
CA LEU A 27 1.54 -0.50 5.81
C LEU A 27 0.56 -0.86 6.91
N ARG A 28 -0.07 0.17 7.47
CA ARG A 28 -1.17 0.03 8.42
C ARG A 28 -2.37 0.83 7.95
N GLY A 29 -3.50 0.16 7.79
CA GLY A 29 -4.77 0.82 7.52
C GLY A 29 -5.34 1.45 8.79
N ASP A 30 -6.26 2.40 8.62
CA ASP A 30 -6.93 3.08 9.75
C ASP A 30 -7.76 2.11 10.62
N ASN A 31 -8.18 0.97 10.07
CA ASN A 31 -8.82 -0.12 10.81
C ASN A 31 -7.85 -0.93 11.70
N GLY A 32 -6.56 -0.56 11.75
CA GLY A 32 -5.51 -1.23 12.51
C GLY A 32 -4.89 -2.46 11.83
N SER A 33 -5.37 -2.85 10.64
CA SER A 33 -4.84 -4.00 9.90
C SER A 33 -3.48 -3.70 9.28
N THR A 34 -2.62 -4.73 9.21
CA THR A 34 -1.28 -4.66 8.62
C THR A 34 -1.24 -5.32 7.25
N TYR A 35 -0.60 -4.64 6.30
CA TYR A 35 -0.50 -5.06 4.91
C TYR A 35 0.97 -5.07 4.48
N HIS A 36 1.44 -6.21 3.96
CA HIS A 36 2.79 -6.34 3.42
C HIS A 36 2.75 -6.18 1.90
N VAL A 37 3.25 -5.05 1.42
CA VAL A 37 3.35 -4.78 -0.02
C VAL A 37 4.65 -5.35 -0.53
N THR A 38 4.57 -6.24 -1.52
CA THR A 38 5.73 -6.87 -2.15
C THR A 38 5.72 -6.73 -3.66
N SER A 39 4.72 -6.05 -4.21
CA SER A 39 4.52 -5.91 -5.64
C SER A 39 3.80 -4.61 -5.94
N TYR A 40 3.96 -4.14 -7.17
CA TYR A 40 3.39 -2.88 -7.64
C TYR A 40 2.89 -3.12 -9.05
N GLU A 41 1.83 -2.41 -9.44
CA GLU A 41 1.35 -2.46 -10.82
C GLU A 41 2.37 -1.91 -11.82
N ASN A 42 3.14 -0.89 -11.42
CA ASN A 42 4.24 -0.32 -12.21
C ASN A 42 5.38 0.15 -11.29
N SER A 43 6.53 0.48 -11.89
CA SER A 43 7.72 0.94 -11.15
C SER A 43 7.51 2.30 -10.49
N SER A 44 6.75 3.21 -11.10
CA SER A 44 6.46 4.53 -10.52
C SER A 44 5.74 4.44 -9.18
N PHE A 45 4.91 3.41 -8.96
CA PHE A 45 4.25 3.19 -7.68
C PHE A 45 5.24 2.74 -6.59
N ARG A 46 6.25 1.95 -6.97
CA ARG A 46 7.34 1.59 -6.06
C ARG A 46 8.15 2.83 -5.70
N ASP A 47 8.52 3.63 -6.70
CA ASP A 47 9.34 4.83 -6.50
C ASP A 47 8.62 5.86 -5.62
N TYR A 48 7.30 6.01 -5.80
CA TYR A 48 6.47 6.84 -4.93
C TYR A 48 6.55 6.36 -3.47
N LEU A 49 6.30 5.07 -3.21
CA LEU A 49 6.36 4.53 -1.85
C LEU A 49 7.77 4.58 -1.25
N ALA A 50 8.81 4.48 -2.08
CA ALA A 50 10.21 4.53 -1.66
C ALA A 50 10.67 5.95 -1.29
N ASN A 51 9.97 6.98 -1.76
CA ASN A 51 10.22 8.37 -1.38
C ASN A 51 9.49 8.77 -0.07
N HIS A 52 8.71 7.87 0.52
CA HIS A 52 8.00 8.11 1.77
C HIS A 52 8.63 7.38 2.95
N HIS A 53 8.52 8.00 4.11
CA HIS A 53 9.13 7.53 5.35
C HIS A 53 8.15 6.83 6.27
N ALA A 54 8.67 6.07 7.23
CA ALA A 54 7.84 5.52 8.29
C ALA A 54 7.15 6.65 9.07
N GLY A 55 5.82 6.53 9.22
CA GLY A 55 4.95 7.57 9.79
C GLY A 55 4.16 8.35 8.75
N ASP A 56 4.61 8.38 7.49
CA ASP A 56 3.89 9.07 6.42
C ASP A 56 2.54 8.40 6.17
N ARG A 57 1.54 9.23 5.87
CA ARG A 57 0.25 8.76 5.37
C ARG A 57 0.26 8.82 3.86
N VAL A 58 -0.36 7.85 3.22
CA VAL A 58 -0.50 7.78 1.76
C VAL A 58 -1.91 7.29 1.41
N ARG A 59 -2.47 7.80 0.31
CA ARG A 59 -3.76 7.36 -0.22
C ARG A 59 -3.54 6.49 -1.45
N MET A 60 -4.03 5.25 -1.42
CA MET A 60 -3.82 4.29 -2.49
C MET A 60 -4.83 3.15 -2.43
N ASP A 61 -4.87 2.37 -3.52
CA ASP A 61 -5.58 1.09 -3.54
C ASP A 61 -4.56 -0.06 -3.53
N ILE A 62 -4.85 -1.09 -2.74
CA ILE A 62 -4.08 -2.33 -2.70
C ILE A 62 -4.97 -3.54 -3.00
N VAL A 63 -4.40 -4.51 -3.72
CA VAL A 63 -5.05 -5.78 -4.05
C VAL A 63 -4.20 -6.95 -3.58
N ARG A 64 -4.84 -8.07 -3.22
CA ARG A 64 -4.14 -9.30 -2.87
C ARG A 64 -3.27 -9.77 -4.04
N ALA A 65 -1.97 -9.94 -3.80
CA ALA A 65 -1.02 -10.39 -4.82
C ALA A 65 -0.79 -11.91 -4.81
N GLY A 66 -1.19 -12.60 -3.73
CA GLY A 66 -0.97 -14.04 -3.57
C GLY A 66 -2.08 -14.75 -2.81
N VAL A 67 -2.18 -16.07 -3.03
CA VAL A 67 -3.22 -16.93 -2.45
C VAL A 67 -2.91 -17.35 -1.01
N ARG A 68 -1.63 -17.47 -0.64
CA ARG A 68 -1.20 -18.07 0.64
C ARG A 68 -0.41 -17.15 1.57
N ALA A 69 0.30 -16.16 1.05
CA ALA A 69 0.98 -15.16 1.87
C ALA A 69 0.11 -13.92 1.99
N ASN A 70 0.11 -13.24 3.14
CA ASN A 70 -0.60 -11.96 3.33
C ASN A 70 0.12 -10.82 2.59
N VAL A 71 0.33 -11.01 1.29
CA VAL A 71 1.06 -10.10 0.40
C VAL A 71 0.10 -9.36 -0.51
N TRP A 72 0.41 -8.09 -0.67
CA TRP A 72 -0.42 -7.11 -1.35
C TRP A 72 0.36 -6.42 -2.45
N ARG A 73 -0.38 -5.96 -3.46
CA ARG A 73 0.12 -5.18 -4.59
C ARG A 73 -0.56 -3.82 -4.59
N VAL A 74 0.22 -2.75 -4.76
CA VAL A 74 -0.34 -1.42 -5.04
C VAL A 74 -0.89 -1.38 -6.47
N SER A 75 -2.16 -1.01 -6.61
CA SER A 75 -2.88 -0.93 -7.90
C SER A 75 -3.23 0.49 -8.32
N ALA A 76 -3.31 1.44 -7.39
CA ALA A 76 -3.51 2.85 -7.74
C ALA A 76 -2.95 3.76 -6.65
N LEU A 77 -2.50 4.96 -7.03
CA LEU A 77 -2.06 6.01 -6.11
C LEU A 77 -2.96 7.24 -6.27
N TYR A 78 -3.13 7.97 -5.18
CA TYR A 78 -3.92 9.20 -5.15
C TYR A 78 -3.15 10.31 -4.46
N PRO A 79 -3.25 11.56 -4.95
CA PRO A 79 -2.63 12.70 -4.29
C PRO A 79 -3.25 12.98 -2.91
N GLY A 80 -2.44 13.58 -2.02
CA GLY A 80 -2.93 14.28 -0.83
C GLY A 80 -3.28 13.40 0.37
N ALA A 81 -2.27 12.89 1.07
CA ALA A 81 -2.43 12.50 2.47
C ALA A 81 -2.02 13.62 3.45
N ASP A 82 -1.49 14.73 2.92
CA ASP A 82 -1.05 15.96 3.61
C ASP A 82 -1.95 17.17 3.23
N GLU A 83 -3.26 17.06 3.39
CA GLU A 83 -4.15 18.24 3.47
C GLU A 83 -4.98 18.20 4.75
#